data_AF-A0A0Q0Z4F1-F1
#
_entry.id   AF-A0A0Q0Z4F1-F1
#
_cell.length_a   1.000
_cell.length_b   1.000
_cell.length_c   1.000
_cell.angle_alpha   90.00
_cell.angle_beta   90.00
_cell.angle_gamma   90.00
#
_symmetry.space_group_name_H-M   'P 1'
#
loop_
_entity.id
_entity.type
_entity.pdbx_description
1 polymer ?
#
loop_
_entity_poly.entity_id
_entity_poly.type
_entity_poly.pdbx_seq_one_letter_code
_entity_poly.pdbx_strand_id
1 'polypeptide(L)'
;MGGEDNLVAAAHCATRLRMVLKDDSRIDRASLDDDPDLKGTFEAGGMFQVIVGPGDVDQVFDQLDAQTSKSIAVSTEELKEVAAKSGNPFTRAVKMLSDIFVPLIPILVGGGLLMALNNLLTAEGVFGDRSLIAMYPQIADLSDLINLLASAPFAFLPVLVGFTATKRFGGNEFLGAGMGMAMVMPSLVNGYSVAETVANGQMPYWDIFDLNVAQAGYQGTVLPVLVVSWLLATTEKFLHKRLKGTVDFLLTPVVTLLITGFITFIAVGPVMRTAGDALGEGLA
;
A
#
# COMPACT_ATOMS: atom_id res chain seq x y z
N MET A 1 2.15 12.50 -27.72
CA MET A 1 3.23 12.03 -26.81
C MET A 1 4.01 13.16 -26.12
N GLY A 2 3.94 14.41 -26.60
CA GLY A 2 4.58 15.54 -25.93
C GLY A 2 6.01 15.85 -26.38
N GLY A 3 6.55 15.14 -27.39
CA GLY A 3 7.91 15.33 -27.91
C GLY A 3 8.91 14.29 -27.41
N GLU A 4 10.08 14.23 -28.05
CA GLU A 4 11.18 13.30 -27.69
C GLU A 4 11.65 13.49 -26.25
N ASP A 5 11.73 14.73 -25.78
CA ASP A 5 12.16 15.07 -24.43
C ASP A 5 11.24 14.51 -23.34
N ASN A 6 9.99 14.18 -23.67
CA ASN A 6 9.04 13.55 -22.76
C ASN A 6 9.20 12.01 -22.70
N LEU A 7 9.86 11.40 -23.69
CA LEU A 7 10.05 9.96 -23.77
C LEU A 7 11.27 9.54 -22.95
N VAL A 8 11.09 8.62 -22.00
CA VAL A 8 12.19 8.10 -21.15
C VAL A 8 12.70 6.77 -21.68
N ALA A 9 11.79 5.86 -21.99
CA ALA A 9 12.08 4.54 -22.52
C ALA A 9 10.82 3.94 -23.15
N ALA A 10 10.99 3.01 -24.09
CA ALA A 10 9.92 2.31 -24.75
C ALA A 10 10.27 0.83 -24.94
N ALA A 11 9.25 -0.02 -24.92
CA ALA A 11 9.31 -1.40 -25.38
C ALA A 11 7.97 -1.77 -26.00
N HIS A 12 7.92 -2.84 -26.78
CA HIS A 12 6.67 -3.37 -27.30
C HIS A 12 6.53 -4.87 -26.98
N CYS A 13 5.28 -5.31 -26.94
CA CYS A 13 4.95 -6.74 -27.05
C CYS A 13 4.22 -6.97 -28.36
N ALA A 14 3.71 -8.18 -28.58
CA ALA A 14 3.06 -8.55 -29.84
C ALA A 14 1.95 -7.60 -30.33
N THR A 15 1.30 -6.82 -29.45
CA THR A 15 0.16 -5.96 -29.83
C THR A 15 0.16 -4.56 -29.21
N ARG A 16 1.13 -4.23 -28.37
CA ARG A 16 1.12 -2.97 -27.60
C ARG A 16 2.47 -2.34 -27.55
N LEU A 17 2.49 -1.04 -27.76
CA LEU A 17 3.62 -0.17 -27.49
C LEU A 17 3.50 0.32 -26.05
N ARG A 18 4.56 0.17 -25.25
CA ARG A 18 4.64 0.58 -23.85
C ARG A 18 5.72 1.62 -23.69
N MET A 19 5.39 2.73 -23.07
CA MET A 19 6.30 3.85 -22.93
C MET A 19 6.30 4.35 -21.49
N VAL A 20 7.48 4.75 -21.02
CA VAL A 20 7.66 5.50 -19.79
C VAL A 20 7.88 6.94 -20.17
N LEU A 21 7.04 7.82 -19.65
CA LEU A 21 7.06 9.25 -19.96
C LEU A 21 7.51 10.05 -18.73
N LYS A 22 8.05 11.23 -18.95
CA LYS A 22 8.41 12.16 -17.85
C LYS A 22 7.17 12.82 -17.27
N ASP A 23 6.22 13.17 -18.13
CA ASP A 23 5.01 13.90 -17.80
C ASP A 23 3.82 13.43 -18.65
N ASP A 24 2.87 12.78 -17.98
CA ASP A 24 1.67 12.23 -18.62
C ASP A 24 0.67 13.33 -19.04
N SER A 25 0.77 14.55 -18.47
CA SER A 25 -0.11 15.66 -18.84
C SER A 25 0.18 16.23 -20.23
N ARG A 26 1.37 15.94 -20.79
CA ARG A 26 1.77 16.32 -22.15
C ARG A 26 1.26 15.35 -23.21
N ILE A 27 0.50 14.32 -22.83
CA ILE A 27 -0.08 13.35 -23.75
C ILE A 27 -1.42 13.87 -24.27
N ASP A 28 -1.50 14.02 -25.59
CA ASP A 28 -2.79 14.22 -26.26
C ASP A 28 -3.52 12.88 -26.42
N ARG A 29 -4.18 12.43 -25.35
CA ARG A 29 -4.91 11.15 -25.35
C ARG A 29 -6.09 11.15 -26.32
N ALA A 30 -6.80 12.27 -26.42
CA ALA A 30 -7.94 12.41 -27.31
C ALA A 30 -7.54 12.14 -28.77
N SER A 31 -6.43 12.72 -29.22
CA SER A 31 -5.91 12.47 -30.58
C SER A 31 -5.53 11.00 -30.84
N LEU A 32 -5.07 10.29 -29.81
CA LEU A 32 -4.65 8.88 -29.92
C LEU A 32 -5.84 7.92 -29.86
N ASP A 33 -6.87 8.26 -29.09
CA ASP A 33 -8.09 7.46 -28.99
C ASP A 33 -9.04 7.68 -30.19
N ASP A 34 -8.95 8.84 -30.87
CA ASP A 34 -9.70 9.14 -32.12
C ASP A 34 -9.02 8.60 -33.40
N ASP A 35 -7.83 8.01 -33.29
CA ASP A 35 -7.11 7.44 -34.44
C ASP A 35 -7.69 6.06 -34.81
N PRO A 36 -8.18 5.86 -36.06
CA PRO A 36 -8.81 4.61 -36.48
C PRO A 36 -7.86 3.40 -36.53
N ASP A 37 -6.54 3.63 -36.63
CA ASP A 37 -5.53 2.57 -36.65
C ASP A 37 -5.09 2.16 -35.23
N LEU A 38 -5.48 2.90 -34.21
CA LEU A 38 -5.24 2.59 -32.80
C LEU A 38 -6.50 2.00 -32.17
N LYS A 39 -6.32 0.91 -31.41
CA LYS A 39 -7.42 0.24 -30.69
C LYS A 39 -7.66 0.83 -29.29
N GLY A 40 -6.95 1.92 -28.96
CA GLY A 40 -7.09 2.69 -27.73
C GLY A 40 -5.81 2.80 -26.91
N THR A 41 -5.87 3.68 -25.90
CA THR A 41 -4.77 3.94 -24.97
C THR A 41 -5.15 3.63 -23.52
N PHE A 42 -4.18 3.22 -22.70
CA PHE A 42 -4.39 3.04 -21.26
C PHE A 42 -3.09 3.12 -20.47
N GLU A 43 -3.20 3.40 -19.17
CA GLU A 43 -2.06 3.44 -18.25
C GLU A 43 -2.08 2.25 -17.32
N ALA A 44 -0.95 1.54 -17.24
CA ALA A 44 -0.79 0.46 -16.29
C ALA A 44 0.67 0.30 -15.88
N GLY A 45 0.91 0.10 -14.59
CA GLY A 45 2.25 -0.13 -14.04
C GLY A 45 3.20 1.06 -14.23
N GLY A 46 2.69 2.27 -14.38
CA GLY A 46 3.52 3.46 -14.65
C GLY A 46 3.99 3.62 -16.08
N MET A 47 3.39 2.88 -17.00
CA MET A 47 3.66 2.97 -18.43
C MET A 47 2.38 3.43 -19.13
N PHE A 48 2.52 4.38 -20.03
CA PHE A 48 1.50 4.70 -21.01
C PHE A 48 1.55 3.65 -22.12
N GLN A 49 0.42 3.03 -22.42
CA GLN A 49 0.33 1.96 -23.41
C GLN A 49 -0.63 2.35 -24.53
N VAL A 50 -0.18 2.11 -25.76
CA VAL A 50 -0.99 2.28 -26.97
C VAL A 50 -1.21 0.89 -27.56
N ILE A 51 -2.49 0.53 -27.78
CA ILE A 51 -2.86 -0.72 -28.43
C ILE A 51 -2.85 -0.49 -29.94
N VAL A 52 -1.85 -1.03 -30.61
CA VAL A 52 -1.69 -0.91 -32.07
C VAL A 52 -2.32 -2.14 -32.72
N GLY A 53 -1.60 -3.27 -32.68
CA GLY A 53 -2.07 -4.54 -33.21
C GLY A 53 -0.91 -5.50 -33.47
N PRO A 54 -1.20 -6.79 -33.71
CA PRO A 54 -0.19 -7.75 -34.15
C PRO A 54 0.49 -7.30 -35.46
N GLY A 55 1.82 -7.25 -35.47
CA GLY A 55 2.63 -6.92 -36.66
C GLY A 55 2.85 -5.43 -36.90
N ASP A 56 1.83 -4.58 -36.69
CA ASP A 56 1.96 -3.13 -36.89
C ASP A 56 2.76 -2.45 -35.77
N VAL A 57 2.71 -3.01 -34.56
CA VAL A 57 3.41 -2.47 -33.38
C VAL A 57 4.93 -2.43 -33.56
N ASP A 58 5.50 -3.40 -34.28
CA ASP A 58 6.95 -3.47 -34.54
C ASP A 58 7.35 -2.29 -35.46
N GLN A 59 6.56 -2.03 -36.49
CA GLN A 59 6.79 -0.90 -37.41
C GLN A 59 6.65 0.45 -36.71
N VAL A 60 5.62 0.61 -35.87
CA VAL A 60 5.42 1.83 -35.09
C VAL A 60 6.57 2.06 -34.11
N PHE A 61 7.05 1.00 -33.46
CA PHE A 61 8.19 1.08 -32.55
C PHE A 61 9.48 1.47 -33.28
N ASP A 62 9.78 0.82 -34.40
CA ASP A 62 10.99 1.12 -35.20
C ASP A 62 10.98 2.57 -35.70
N GLN A 63 9.82 3.06 -36.16
CA GLN A 63 9.66 4.46 -36.57
C GLN A 63 9.82 5.43 -35.39
N LEU A 64 9.30 5.08 -34.22
CA LEU A 64 9.45 5.89 -33.02
C LEU A 64 10.92 5.98 -32.56
N ASP A 65 11.63 4.84 -32.49
CA ASP A 65 13.05 4.80 -32.10
C ASP A 65 13.92 5.55 -33.11
N ALA A 66 13.64 5.40 -34.42
CA ALA A 66 14.35 6.12 -35.48
C ALA A 66 14.12 7.64 -35.46
N GLN A 67 12.96 8.10 -34.98
CA GLN A 67 12.66 9.53 -34.83
C GLN A 67 13.26 10.15 -33.57
N THR A 68 13.80 9.34 -32.66
CA THR A 68 14.49 9.82 -31.46
C THR A 68 16.00 9.92 -31.68
N SER A 69 16.61 11.00 -31.20
CA SER A 69 18.05 11.25 -31.25
C SER A 69 18.87 10.31 -30.34
N LYS A 70 18.22 9.54 -29.47
CA LYS A 70 18.81 8.46 -28.64
C LYS A 70 17.91 7.25 -28.69
N SER A 71 18.49 6.05 -28.78
CA SER A 71 17.68 4.83 -28.68
C SER A 71 17.00 4.76 -27.32
N ILE A 72 15.68 4.62 -27.39
CA ILE A 72 14.73 4.55 -26.27
C ILE A 72 14.34 3.10 -26.00
N ALA A 73 14.78 2.19 -26.85
CA ALA A 73 14.52 0.76 -26.78
C ALA A 73 15.15 0.13 -25.54
N VAL A 74 14.32 -0.50 -24.72
CA VAL A 74 14.75 -1.30 -23.57
C VAL A 74 13.99 -2.63 -23.56
N SER A 75 14.52 -3.63 -22.85
CA SER A 75 13.75 -4.87 -22.62
C SER A 75 12.49 -4.59 -21.80
N THR A 76 11.51 -5.49 -21.85
CA THR A 76 10.28 -5.35 -21.06
C THR A 76 10.57 -5.32 -19.56
N GLU A 77 11.58 -6.06 -19.10
CA GLU A 77 12.07 -6.06 -17.71
C GLU A 77 12.69 -4.72 -17.33
N GLU A 78 13.59 -4.17 -18.15
CA GLU A 78 14.20 -2.86 -17.92
C GLU A 78 13.15 -1.74 -17.97
N LEU A 79 12.17 -1.82 -18.87
CA LEU A 79 11.09 -0.84 -18.94
C LEU A 79 10.31 -0.76 -17.63
N LYS A 80 10.07 -1.89 -16.96
CA LYS A 80 9.44 -1.92 -15.63
C LYS A 80 10.30 -1.25 -14.57
N GLU A 81 11.62 -1.43 -14.61
CA GLU A 81 12.53 -0.73 -13.69
C GLU A 81 12.55 0.79 -13.94
N VAL A 82 12.55 1.20 -15.20
CA VAL A 82 12.51 2.61 -15.60
C VAL A 82 11.17 3.24 -15.18
N ALA A 83 10.05 2.55 -15.39
CA ALA A 83 8.70 2.97 -14.95
C ALA A 83 8.56 3.09 -13.42
N ALA A 84 9.33 2.29 -12.67
CA ALA A 84 9.39 2.39 -11.21
C ALA A 84 10.23 3.59 -10.74
N LYS A 85 11.18 4.07 -11.57
CA LYS A 85 12.10 5.17 -11.27
C LYS A 85 11.68 6.50 -11.92
N SER A 86 10.69 6.51 -12.82
CA SER A 86 10.23 7.70 -13.52
C SER A 86 9.49 8.68 -12.60
N GLY A 87 9.52 9.97 -12.95
CA GLY A 87 8.92 11.06 -12.18
C GLY A 87 9.82 11.65 -11.09
N ASN A 88 9.39 12.80 -10.55
CA ASN A 88 10.08 13.43 -9.43
C ASN A 88 9.92 12.58 -8.13
N PRO A 89 10.74 12.79 -7.10
CA PRO A 89 10.65 11.99 -5.87
C PRO A 89 9.28 12.06 -5.18
N PHE A 90 8.59 13.20 -5.30
CA PHE A 90 7.26 13.40 -4.73
C PHE A 90 6.19 12.58 -5.47
N THR A 91 6.14 12.62 -6.79
CA THR A 91 5.18 11.85 -7.60
C THR A 91 5.42 10.35 -7.45
N ARG A 92 6.68 9.91 -7.27
CA ARG A 92 7.00 8.52 -6.91
C ARG A 92 6.48 8.11 -5.54
N ALA A 93 6.61 8.99 -4.53
CA ALA A 93 6.05 8.73 -3.21
C ALA A 93 4.53 8.64 -3.24
N VAL A 94 3.86 9.58 -3.93
CA VAL A 94 2.40 9.56 -4.11
C VAL A 94 1.96 8.28 -4.82
N LYS A 95 2.60 7.92 -5.94
CA LYS A 95 2.31 6.69 -6.68
C LYS A 95 2.49 5.44 -5.84
N MET A 96 3.55 5.39 -5.03
CA MET A 96 3.78 4.27 -4.10
C MET A 96 2.63 4.14 -3.11
N LEU A 97 2.17 5.25 -2.51
CA LEU A 97 1.01 5.24 -1.64
C LEU A 97 -0.26 4.82 -2.41
N SER A 98 -0.48 5.34 -3.61
CA SER A 98 -1.62 4.95 -4.46
C SER A 98 -1.62 3.45 -4.75
N ASP A 99 -0.49 2.87 -5.15
CA ASP A 99 -0.39 1.44 -5.46
C ASP A 99 -0.73 0.55 -4.24
N ILE A 100 -0.46 1.05 -3.02
CA ILE A 100 -0.72 0.35 -1.76
C ILE A 100 -2.19 0.49 -1.32
N PHE A 101 -2.77 1.68 -1.49
CA PHE A 101 -4.08 2.02 -0.96
C PHE A 101 -5.24 1.80 -1.93
N VAL A 102 -5.04 1.94 -3.24
CA VAL A 102 -6.10 1.75 -4.24
C VAL A 102 -6.78 0.37 -4.10
N PRO A 103 -6.05 -0.74 -3.93
CA PRO A 103 -6.67 -2.05 -3.69
C PRO A 103 -7.48 -2.14 -2.39
N LEU A 104 -7.22 -1.25 -1.42
CA LEU A 104 -7.91 -1.20 -0.13
C LEU A 104 -9.17 -0.32 -0.16
N ILE A 105 -9.35 0.51 -1.18
CA ILE A 105 -10.51 1.42 -1.28
C ILE A 105 -11.85 0.67 -1.12
N PRO A 106 -12.12 -0.47 -1.79
CA PRO A 106 -13.43 -1.11 -1.69
C PRO A 106 -13.81 -1.53 -0.26
N ILE A 107 -12.87 -2.12 0.49
CA ILE A 107 -13.12 -2.58 1.86
C ILE A 107 -13.21 -1.41 2.85
N LEU A 108 -12.42 -0.36 2.64
CA LEU A 108 -12.45 0.84 3.49
C LEU A 108 -13.71 1.68 3.25
N VAL A 109 -14.15 1.80 1.99
CA VAL A 109 -15.42 2.46 1.64
C VAL A 109 -16.59 1.68 2.22
N GLY A 110 -16.61 0.36 2.08
CA GLY A 110 -17.63 -0.49 2.69
C GLY A 110 -17.70 -0.33 4.21
N GLY A 111 -16.54 -0.42 4.89
CA GLY A 111 -16.45 -0.21 6.33
C GLY A 111 -16.90 1.19 6.77
N GLY A 112 -16.47 2.24 6.05
CA GLY A 112 -16.83 3.63 6.35
C GLY A 112 -18.32 3.92 6.17
N LEU A 113 -18.95 3.39 5.12
CA LEU A 113 -20.40 3.53 4.92
C LEU A 113 -21.20 2.80 5.99
N LEU A 114 -20.76 1.60 6.40
CA LEU A 114 -21.37 0.88 7.52
C LEU A 114 -21.18 1.62 8.84
N MET A 115 -20.02 2.26 9.06
CA MET A 115 -19.77 3.09 10.23
C MET A 115 -20.70 4.30 10.26
N ALA A 116 -20.89 4.98 9.12
CA ALA A 116 -21.83 6.08 8.98
C ALA A 116 -23.27 5.64 9.27
N LEU A 117 -23.68 4.47 8.79
CA LEU A 117 -24.98 3.88 9.10
C LEU A 117 -25.11 3.58 10.60
N ASN A 118 -24.11 2.97 11.23
CA ASN A 118 -24.14 2.72 12.67
C ASN A 118 -24.24 4.01 13.49
N ASN A 119 -23.49 5.04 13.10
CA ASN A 119 -23.55 6.35 13.73
C ASN A 119 -24.95 6.97 13.59
N LEU A 120 -25.62 6.77 12.46
CA LEU A 120 -27.00 7.22 12.25
C LEU A 120 -28.00 6.50 13.18
N LEU A 121 -27.79 5.22 13.46
CA LEU A 121 -28.64 4.43 14.37
C LEU A 121 -28.40 4.78 15.86
N THR A 122 -27.15 5.08 16.21
CA THR A 122 -26.70 5.31 17.59
C THR A 122 -26.74 6.78 18.03
N ALA A 123 -26.69 7.74 17.10
CA ALA A 123 -26.67 9.15 17.44
C ALA A 123 -28.00 9.65 18.03
N GLU A 124 -27.90 10.39 19.12
CA GLU A 124 -28.98 11.19 19.68
C GLU A 124 -29.14 12.50 18.89
N GLY A 125 -30.36 13.04 18.81
CA GLY A 125 -30.63 14.32 18.14
C GLY A 125 -30.88 14.23 16.63
N VAL A 126 -30.56 13.11 15.97
CA VAL A 126 -30.79 12.96 14.52
C VAL A 126 -32.25 12.65 14.20
N PHE A 127 -32.90 11.79 15.00
CA PHE A 127 -34.30 11.39 14.82
C PHE A 127 -35.17 11.75 16.04
N GLY A 128 -34.71 12.68 16.88
CA GLY A 128 -35.32 13.09 18.13
C GLY A 128 -34.34 13.02 19.31
N ASP A 129 -34.84 13.25 20.53
CA ASP A 129 -34.00 13.36 21.74
C ASP A 129 -33.28 12.05 22.11
N ARG A 130 -33.76 10.91 21.62
CA ARG A 130 -33.17 9.58 21.86
C ARG A 130 -32.62 9.01 20.55
N SER A 131 -31.63 8.12 20.63
CA SER A 131 -31.15 7.38 19.46
C SER A 131 -32.21 6.39 18.94
N LEU A 132 -32.10 5.97 17.69
CA LEU A 132 -33.02 4.98 17.11
C LEU A 132 -32.95 3.65 17.88
N ILE A 133 -31.76 3.26 18.33
CA ILE A 133 -31.56 2.04 19.13
C ILE A 133 -32.26 2.15 20.49
N ALA A 134 -32.22 3.33 21.13
CA ALA A 134 -32.94 3.55 22.38
C ALA A 134 -34.46 3.58 22.21
N MET A 135 -34.96 4.02 21.04
CA MET A 135 -36.38 3.97 20.70
C MET A 135 -36.85 2.57 20.30
N TYR A 136 -36.00 1.79 19.66
CA TYR A 136 -36.29 0.47 19.11
C TYR A 136 -35.20 -0.55 19.54
N PRO A 137 -35.26 -1.07 20.77
CA PRO A 137 -34.22 -1.97 21.30
C PRO A 137 -33.99 -3.24 20.45
N GLN A 138 -34.98 -3.67 19.67
CA GLN A 138 -34.87 -4.83 18.79
C GLN A 138 -33.86 -4.68 17.64
N ILE A 139 -33.40 -3.45 17.34
CA ILE A 139 -32.35 -3.20 16.35
C ILE A 139 -30.96 -3.01 16.98
N ALA A 140 -30.83 -3.12 18.31
CA ALA A 140 -29.54 -2.96 19.01
C ALA A 140 -28.50 -3.98 18.50
N ASP A 141 -28.84 -5.27 18.53
CA ASP A 141 -27.93 -6.34 18.08
C ASP A 141 -27.57 -6.22 16.59
N LEU A 142 -28.50 -5.69 15.77
CA LEU A 142 -28.22 -5.39 14.37
C LEU A 142 -27.20 -4.25 14.25
N SER A 143 -27.33 -3.20 15.06
CA SER A 143 -26.36 -2.10 15.09
C SER A 143 -24.99 -2.58 15.55
N ASP A 144 -24.92 -3.44 16.56
CA ASP A 144 -23.65 -4.01 17.03
C ASP A 144 -22.97 -4.86 15.95
N LEU A 145 -23.74 -5.65 15.20
CA LEU A 145 -23.23 -6.38 14.04
C LEU A 145 -22.72 -5.44 12.94
N ILE A 146 -23.46 -4.37 12.63
CA ILE A 146 -23.02 -3.35 11.66
C ILE A 146 -21.73 -2.71 12.14
N ASN A 147 -21.63 -2.34 13.42
CA ASN A 147 -20.43 -1.73 13.99
C ASN A 147 -19.21 -2.67 13.94
N LEU A 148 -19.40 -3.98 14.17
CA LEU A 148 -18.36 -4.99 14.02
C LEU A 148 -17.83 -5.03 12.58
N LEU A 149 -18.73 -5.11 11.60
CA LEU A 149 -18.36 -5.12 10.18
C LEU A 149 -17.72 -3.80 9.73
N ALA A 150 -18.21 -2.68 10.27
CA ALA A 150 -17.71 -1.35 10.00
C ALA A 150 -16.29 -1.13 10.51
N SER A 151 -16.00 -1.58 11.73
CA SER A 151 -14.73 -1.32 12.42
C SER A 151 -13.62 -2.28 12.01
N ALA A 152 -13.93 -3.51 11.58
CA ALA A 152 -12.93 -4.53 11.28
C ALA A 152 -11.86 -4.09 10.25
N PRO A 153 -12.18 -3.47 9.09
CA PRO A 153 -11.17 -3.03 8.14
C PRO A 153 -10.18 -2.01 8.70
N PHE A 154 -10.62 -1.17 9.65
CA PHE A 154 -9.78 -0.16 10.28
C PHE A 154 -8.94 -0.75 11.42
N ALA A 155 -9.53 -1.64 12.22
CA ALA A 155 -8.81 -2.34 13.28
C ALA A 155 -7.68 -3.23 12.73
N PHE A 156 -7.93 -3.90 11.60
CA PHE A 156 -6.97 -4.75 10.89
C PHE A 156 -6.29 -4.05 9.71
N LEU A 157 -6.30 -2.71 9.69
CA LEU A 157 -5.62 -1.93 8.65
C LEU A 157 -4.13 -2.31 8.48
N PRO A 158 -3.35 -2.57 9.56
CA PRO A 158 -2.00 -3.08 9.41
C PRO A 158 -1.89 -4.39 8.62
N VAL A 159 -2.88 -5.30 8.72
CA VAL A 159 -2.89 -6.55 7.96
C VAL A 159 -3.08 -6.27 6.47
N LEU A 160 -4.07 -5.42 6.15
CA LEU A 160 -4.42 -5.06 4.78
C LEU A 160 -3.28 -4.32 4.08
N VAL A 161 -2.72 -3.30 4.74
CA VAL A 161 -1.59 -2.52 4.22
C VAL A 161 -0.33 -3.37 4.21
N GLY A 162 -0.08 -4.22 5.21
CA GLY A 162 1.06 -5.13 5.24
C GLY A 162 1.10 -6.06 4.02
N PHE A 163 -0.07 -6.57 3.62
CA PHE A 163 -0.23 -7.37 2.41
C PHE A 163 0.09 -6.57 1.14
N THR A 164 -0.59 -5.44 0.91
CA THR A 164 -0.45 -4.67 -0.33
C THR A 164 0.91 -3.96 -0.44
N ALA A 165 1.44 -3.46 0.66
CA ALA A 165 2.76 -2.82 0.72
C ALA A 165 3.89 -3.83 0.48
N THR A 166 3.85 -5.00 1.10
CA THR A 166 4.88 -6.03 0.87
C THR A 166 4.88 -6.49 -0.58
N LYS A 167 3.69 -6.69 -1.17
CA LYS A 167 3.54 -6.96 -2.60
C LYS A 167 4.16 -5.85 -3.45
N ARG A 168 3.88 -4.59 -3.12
CA ARG A 168 4.41 -3.42 -3.83
C ARG A 168 5.94 -3.33 -3.74
N PHE A 169 6.50 -3.67 -2.58
CA PHE A 169 7.93 -3.75 -2.36
C PHE A 169 8.55 -5.03 -2.94
N GLY A 170 7.77 -5.96 -3.49
CA GLY A 170 8.23 -7.18 -4.16
C GLY A 170 8.67 -8.29 -3.20
N GLY A 171 8.17 -8.30 -1.97
CA GLY A 171 8.26 -9.45 -1.05
C GLY A 171 6.97 -10.29 -1.09
N ASN A 172 6.92 -11.34 -0.27
CA ASN A 172 5.75 -12.21 -0.14
C ASN A 172 4.64 -11.53 0.67
N GLU A 173 3.52 -11.24 0.01
CA GLU A 173 2.36 -10.57 0.60
C GLU A 173 1.77 -11.26 1.85
N PHE A 174 1.87 -12.59 1.96
CA PHE A 174 1.36 -13.33 3.11
C PHE A 174 2.28 -13.19 4.33
N LEU A 175 3.61 -13.08 4.13
CA LEU A 175 4.52 -12.72 5.22
C LEU A 175 4.28 -11.29 5.70
N GLY A 176 4.02 -10.38 4.75
CA GLY A 176 3.59 -9.01 5.05
C GLY A 176 2.32 -8.94 5.88
N ALA A 177 1.28 -9.66 5.46
CA ALA A 177 0.04 -9.81 6.24
C ALA A 177 0.28 -10.46 7.61
N GLY A 178 1.16 -11.46 7.67
CA GLY A 178 1.61 -12.10 8.91
C GLY A 178 2.19 -11.11 9.92
N MET A 179 3.07 -10.23 9.46
CA MET A 179 3.60 -9.14 10.30
C MET A 179 2.52 -8.14 10.70
N GLY A 180 1.63 -7.77 9.77
CA GLY A 180 0.48 -6.92 10.09
C GLY A 180 -0.42 -7.54 11.17
N MET A 181 -0.64 -8.86 11.14
CA MET A 181 -1.39 -9.59 12.17
C MET A 181 -0.66 -9.54 13.51
N ALA A 182 0.65 -9.81 13.53
CA ALA A 182 1.46 -9.73 14.75
C ALA A 182 1.37 -8.34 15.41
N MET A 183 1.34 -7.27 14.61
CA MET A 183 1.25 -5.89 15.08
C MET A 183 -0.12 -5.51 15.68
N VAL A 184 -1.16 -6.30 15.46
CA VAL A 184 -2.51 -6.07 16.00
C VAL A 184 -3.03 -7.22 16.86
N MET A 185 -2.13 -8.13 17.27
CA MET A 185 -2.49 -9.28 18.09
C MET A 185 -3.15 -8.86 19.41
N PRO A 186 -4.20 -9.57 19.87
CA PRO A 186 -4.85 -9.29 21.16
C PRO A 186 -3.94 -9.44 22.39
N SER A 187 -2.79 -10.09 22.25
CA SER A 187 -1.77 -10.16 23.31
C SER A 187 -1.06 -8.83 23.55
N LEU A 188 -1.22 -7.86 22.64
CA LEU A 188 -0.70 -6.50 22.78
C LEU A 188 -1.79 -5.59 23.35
N VAL A 189 -1.37 -4.52 24.03
CA VAL A 189 -2.27 -3.42 24.38
C VAL A 189 -2.86 -2.85 23.10
N ASN A 190 -4.19 -2.73 23.03
CA ASN A 190 -4.86 -2.20 21.85
C ASN A 190 -4.29 -0.80 21.51
N GLY A 191 -3.94 -0.57 20.24
CA GLY A 191 -3.32 0.66 19.76
C GLY A 191 -4.07 1.93 20.18
N TYR A 192 -5.40 1.89 20.24
CA TYR A 192 -6.23 3.01 20.65
C TYR A 192 -6.16 3.30 22.16
N SER A 193 -5.80 2.30 22.99
CA SER A 193 -5.69 2.44 24.45
C SER A 193 -4.25 2.62 24.93
N VAL A 194 -3.25 2.62 24.04
CA VAL A 194 -1.84 2.71 24.43
C VAL A 194 -1.55 4.00 25.21
N ALA A 195 -2.02 5.16 24.72
CA ALA A 195 -1.77 6.44 25.37
C ALA A 195 -2.30 6.48 26.81
N GLU A 196 -3.54 6.01 27.01
CA GLU A 196 -4.16 5.90 28.33
C GLU A 196 -3.41 4.90 29.24
N THR A 197 -3.02 3.74 28.69
CA THR A 197 -2.32 2.69 29.45
C THR A 197 -0.94 3.17 29.92
N VAL A 198 -0.24 3.94 29.08
CA VAL A 198 1.03 4.60 29.43
C VAL A 198 0.81 5.65 30.52
N ALA A 199 -0.20 6.51 30.37
CA ALA A 199 -0.51 7.55 31.36
C ALA A 199 -0.84 6.96 32.75
N ASN A 200 -1.51 5.80 32.78
CA ASN A 200 -1.84 5.08 34.02
C ASN A 200 -0.68 4.27 34.61
N GLY A 201 0.49 4.25 33.95
CA GLY A 201 1.66 3.48 34.40
C GLY A 201 1.47 1.96 34.33
N GLN A 202 0.49 1.48 33.54
CA GLN A 202 0.12 0.06 33.44
C GLN A 202 0.65 -0.59 32.16
N MET A 203 1.50 0.10 31.40
CA MET A 203 2.01 -0.42 30.13
C MET A 203 2.88 -1.67 30.37
N PRO A 204 2.55 -2.82 29.78
CA PRO A 204 3.40 -3.99 29.83
C PRO A 204 4.58 -3.84 28.86
N TYR A 205 5.75 -4.31 29.31
CA TYR A 205 6.98 -4.32 28.54
C TYR A 205 7.52 -5.75 28.45
N TRP A 206 8.20 -6.07 27.36
CA TRP A 206 9.16 -7.18 27.33
C TRP A 206 10.53 -6.63 27.72
N ASP A 207 11.30 -7.43 28.45
CA ASP A 207 12.72 -7.22 28.63
C ASP A 207 13.48 -8.07 27.60
N ILE A 208 14.05 -7.40 26.60
CA ILE A 208 14.77 -8.02 25.50
C ILE A 208 16.19 -7.45 25.48
N PHE A 209 17.15 -8.20 26.03
CA PHE A 209 18.55 -7.77 26.15
C PHE A 209 18.70 -6.42 26.90
N ASP A 210 18.05 -6.29 28.06
CA ASP A 210 18.00 -5.08 28.89
C ASP A 210 17.29 -3.87 28.21
N LEU A 211 16.58 -4.11 27.11
CA LEU A 211 15.73 -3.13 26.44
C LEU A 211 14.27 -3.35 26.81
N ASN A 212 13.65 -2.32 27.36
CA ASN A 212 12.21 -2.29 27.64
C ASN A 212 11.42 -2.02 26.36
N VAL A 213 10.81 -3.07 25.82
CA VAL A 213 10.03 -3.01 24.58
C VAL A 213 8.54 -3.02 24.92
N ALA A 214 7.87 -1.91 24.62
CA ALA A 214 6.45 -1.75 24.93
C ALA A 214 5.60 -2.75 24.13
N GLN A 215 4.74 -3.52 24.80
CA GLN A 215 3.84 -4.49 24.17
C GLN A 215 2.61 -3.79 23.57
N ALA A 216 2.86 -2.83 22.69
CA ALA A 216 1.85 -1.96 22.15
C ALA A 216 1.39 -2.44 20.78
N GLY A 217 0.09 -2.47 20.58
CA GLY A 217 -0.54 -2.71 19.29
C GLY A 217 -0.47 -1.48 18.38
N TYR A 218 -0.72 -1.72 17.10
CA TYR A 218 -0.62 -0.74 16.02
C TYR A 218 -1.92 -0.61 15.23
N GLN A 219 -3.05 -0.99 15.83
CA GLN A 219 -4.39 -0.87 15.25
C GLN A 219 -4.62 0.54 14.70
N GLY A 220 -5.13 0.63 13.48
CA GLY A 220 -5.37 1.91 12.80
C GLY A 220 -4.12 2.68 12.33
N THR A 221 -2.89 2.21 12.59
CA THR A 221 -1.66 2.91 12.16
C THR A 221 -1.14 2.38 10.83
N VAL A 222 -0.78 3.31 9.93
CA VAL A 222 -0.28 2.98 8.58
C VAL A 222 1.24 3.08 8.51
N LEU A 223 1.82 4.19 9.00
CA LEU A 223 3.25 4.49 8.81
C LEU A 223 4.17 3.37 9.34
N PRO A 224 3.97 2.83 10.56
CA PRO A 224 4.80 1.73 11.05
C PRO A 224 4.75 0.53 10.09
N VAL A 225 3.56 0.16 9.61
CA VAL A 225 3.40 -1.04 8.79
C VAL A 225 4.01 -0.89 7.40
N LEU A 226 4.07 0.32 6.84
CA LEU A 226 4.76 0.59 5.58
C LEU A 226 6.26 0.35 5.72
N VAL A 227 6.87 0.85 6.79
CA VAL A 227 8.29 0.66 7.10
C VAL A 227 8.59 -0.82 7.34
N VAL A 228 7.73 -1.50 8.10
CA VAL A 228 7.84 -2.95 8.37
C VAL A 228 7.74 -3.76 7.09
N SER A 229 6.80 -3.43 6.20
CA SER A 229 6.64 -4.13 4.91
C SER A 229 7.85 -3.95 4.01
N TRP A 230 8.43 -2.74 3.98
CA TRP A 230 9.65 -2.46 3.23
C TRP A 230 10.86 -3.22 3.80
N LEU A 231 11.01 -3.24 5.13
CA LEU A 231 12.07 -3.96 5.82
C LEU A 231 11.95 -5.46 5.57
N LEU A 232 10.73 -5.99 5.68
CA LEU A 232 10.42 -7.40 5.42
C LEU A 232 10.82 -7.78 3.99
N ALA A 233 10.31 -7.05 3.00
CA ALA A 233 10.61 -7.33 1.59
C ALA A 233 12.10 -7.20 1.27
N THR A 234 12.79 -6.22 1.87
CA THR A 234 14.25 -6.06 1.71
C THR A 234 15.00 -7.24 2.32
N THR A 235 14.64 -7.67 3.52
CA THR A 235 15.28 -8.77 4.24
C THR A 235 15.05 -10.10 3.52
N GLU A 236 13.81 -10.37 3.09
CA GLU A 236 13.43 -11.56 2.35
C GLU A 236 14.22 -11.70 1.05
N LYS A 237 14.27 -10.65 0.23
CA LYS A 237 15.05 -10.65 -1.01
C LYS A 237 16.54 -10.83 -0.78
N PHE A 238 17.06 -10.27 0.32
CA PHE A 238 18.46 -10.45 0.68
C PHE A 238 18.76 -11.92 1.02
N LEU A 239 17.88 -12.57 1.78
CA LEU A 239 18.02 -13.98 2.15
C LEU A 239 17.89 -14.90 0.95
N HIS A 240 16.92 -14.67 0.04
CA HIS A 240 16.80 -15.41 -1.21
C HIS A 240 18.05 -15.32 -2.11
N LYS A 241 18.82 -14.23 -2.02
CA LYS A 241 20.10 -14.10 -2.74
C LYS A 241 21.24 -14.89 -2.10
N ARG A 242 21.14 -15.20 -0.80
CA ARG A 242 22.21 -15.83 -0.01
C ARG A 242 21.98 -17.32 0.22
N LEU A 243 20.73 -17.71 0.43
CA LEU A 243 20.32 -19.09 0.66
C LEU A 243 19.88 -19.72 -0.67
N LYS A 244 19.98 -21.04 -0.79
CA LYS A 244 19.56 -21.78 -1.99
C LYS A 244 18.86 -23.09 -1.63
N GLY A 245 17.99 -23.56 -2.52
CA GLY A 245 17.30 -24.84 -2.40
C GLY A 245 16.44 -24.92 -1.13
N THR A 246 16.49 -26.06 -0.44
CA THR A 246 15.66 -26.33 0.75
C THR A 246 15.93 -25.34 1.90
N VAL A 247 17.16 -24.86 2.05
CA VAL A 247 17.52 -23.92 3.11
C VAL A 247 16.82 -22.59 2.91
N ASP A 248 16.76 -22.10 1.68
CA ASP A 248 16.04 -20.87 1.34
C ASP A 248 14.54 -21.02 1.63
N PHE A 249 13.93 -22.10 1.14
CA PHE A 249 12.50 -22.36 1.34
C PHE A 249 12.10 -22.44 2.83
N LEU A 250 12.92 -23.08 3.68
CA LEU A 250 12.61 -23.27 5.09
C LEU A 250 13.03 -22.08 5.97
N LEU A 251 14.23 -21.53 5.77
CA LEU A 251 14.78 -20.53 6.69
C LEU A 251 14.45 -19.10 6.29
N THR A 252 14.31 -18.78 5.00
CA THR A 252 14.07 -17.40 4.58
C THR A 252 12.80 -16.83 5.22
N PRO A 253 11.63 -17.49 5.20
CA PRO A 253 10.43 -16.97 5.87
C PRO A 253 10.62 -16.80 7.37
N VAL A 254 11.23 -17.78 8.05
CA VAL A 254 11.44 -17.76 9.50
C VAL A 254 12.35 -16.62 9.92
N VAL A 255 13.53 -16.52 9.30
CA VAL A 255 14.53 -15.50 9.61
C VAL A 255 14.00 -14.12 9.24
N THR A 256 13.27 -13.99 8.14
CA THR A 256 12.64 -12.72 7.74
C THR A 256 11.65 -12.25 8.81
N LEU A 257 10.72 -13.12 9.26
CA LEU A 257 9.74 -12.75 10.28
C LEU A 257 10.41 -12.42 11.62
N LEU A 258 11.42 -13.19 12.03
CA LEU A 258 12.16 -12.92 13.27
C LEU A 258 12.87 -11.56 13.22
N ILE A 259 13.71 -11.33 12.21
CA ILE A 259 14.47 -10.08 12.09
C ILE A 259 13.52 -8.89 11.98
N THR A 260 12.52 -8.98 11.10
CA THR A 260 11.57 -7.89 10.90
C THR A 260 10.76 -7.65 12.17
N GLY A 261 10.28 -8.69 12.84
CA GLY A 261 9.52 -8.59 14.09
C GLY A 261 10.32 -7.94 15.22
N PHE A 262 11.55 -8.38 15.47
CA PHE A 262 12.42 -7.77 16.48
C PHE A 262 12.65 -6.29 16.19
N ILE A 263 13.01 -5.94 14.95
CA ILE A 263 13.23 -4.54 14.56
C ILE A 263 11.94 -3.72 14.67
N THR A 264 10.79 -4.32 14.34
CA THR A 264 9.48 -3.67 14.43
C THR A 264 9.20 -3.19 15.84
N PHE A 265 9.28 -4.08 16.84
CA PHE A 265 8.90 -3.72 18.20
C PHE A 265 10.00 -2.95 18.94
N ILE A 266 11.29 -3.26 18.71
CA ILE A 266 12.40 -2.58 19.39
C ILE A 266 12.62 -1.16 18.86
N ALA A 267 12.57 -0.97 17.54
CA ALA A 267 13.02 0.27 16.91
C ALA A 267 11.89 1.02 16.19
N VAL A 268 11.22 0.36 15.24
CA VAL A 268 10.24 1.03 14.37
C VAL A 268 9.05 1.54 15.18
N GLY A 269 8.57 0.72 16.12
CA GLY A 269 7.45 1.01 16.98
C GLY A 269 7.60 2.31 17.78
N PRO A 270 8.61 2.41 18.66
CA PRO A 270 8.86 3.62 19.43
C PRO A 270 9.09 4.86 18.55
N VAL A 271 9.93 4.74 17.52
CA VAL A 271 10.29 5.88 16.66
C VAL A 271 9.07 6.39 15.89
N MET A 272 8.32 5.50 15.24
CA MET A 272 7.16 5.91 14.45
C MET A 272 6.00 6.39 15.31
N ARG A 273 5.85 5.87 16.54
CA ARG A 273 4.87 6.40 17.50
C ARG A 273 5.24 7.82 17.92
N THR A 274 6.48 8.06 18.36
CA THR A 274 6.91 9.42 18.72
C THR A 274 6.79 10.40 17.56
N ALA A 275 7.09 9.96 16.33
CA ALA A 275 6.90 10.79 15.14
C ALA A 275 5.41 11.07 14.86
N GLY A 276 4.53 10.08 15.05
CA GLY A 276 3.09 10.23 14.92
C GLY A 276 2.49 11.18 15.96
N ASP A 277 2.89 11.04 17.21
CA ASP A 277 2.45 11.88 18.32
C ASP A 277 2.87 13.35 18.07
N ALA A 278 4.14 13.57 17.69
CA ALA A 278 4.65 14.91 17.36
C ALA A 278 3.93 15.56 16.16
N LEU A 279 3.56 14.77 15.14
CA LEU A 279 2.76 15.27 14.02
C LEU A 279 1.33 15.61 14.45
N GLY A 280 0.73 14.81 15.34
CA GLY A 280 -0.60 15.06 15.89
C GLY A 280 -0.65 16.35 16.71
N GLU A 281 0.33 16.55 17.60
CA GLU A 281 0.46 17.78 18.40
C GLU A 281 0.72 19.01 17.54
N GLY A 282 1.47 18.88 16.43
CA GLY A 282 1.72 19.99 15.51
C GLY A 282 0.53 20.40 14.63
N LEU A 283 -0.51 19.56 14.55
CA LEU A 283 -1.74 19.81 13.80
C LEU A 283 -2.90 20.30 14.67
N ALA A 284 -2.78 20.18 16.00
CA ALA A 284 -3.78 20.62 16.99
C ALA A 284 -3.56 22.07 17.42
#